data_AF-A0A950D2X0-F1
#
_entry.id   AF-A0A950D2X0-F1
#
_cell.length_a   1.000
_cell.length_b   1.000
_cell.length_c   1.000
_cell.angle_alpha   90.00
_cell.angle_beta   90.00
_cell.angle_gamma   90.00
#
_symmetry.space_group_name_H-M   'P 1'
#
loop_
_entity.id
_entity.type
_entity.pdbx_description
1 polymer ?
#
loop_
_entity_poly.entity_id
_entity_poly.type
_entity_poly.pdbx_seq_one_letter_code
_entity_poly.pdbx_strand_id
1 'polypeptide(L)'
;MQTTISPGIEARERGDQGSRLHHLGEVIEHTSHLLPAQGPITVFIHHNTLHAFEELSFNEAVKKGAHVFGCQPYLSEDRYRQELTRGRIQFTDLHEVLEQDLGDRAAEPIPCFGTRLDLRLAMLQYPLRTGPTKELVWYVAEANALRRVREEASSAVRGRLIAETRRWVVRDLRGGIVPNPDSSSPGPASRRAPDGLSELLDRFGESTIETWSDEDWEGFTLQALWRVCCGGVRDLPTYTAPPSSSPIRHRDLLLEATGADADAPVHDLLIRFCAAFLDQGLAHWQLPRRGEGFFCAFCALYRRPGGPPDRWMRGLARELGRLEDQDVGPLESILESLEILGVA
;
A
#
# COMPACT_ATOMS: atom_id res chain seq x y z
N MET A 1 26.50 4.52 55.85
CA MET A 1 26.24 3.11 55.57
C MET A 1 26.77 2.81 54.17
N GLN A 2 28.00 2.31 54.08
CA GLN A 2 28.56 1.78 52.83
C GLN A 2 27.98 0.38 52.66
N THR A 3 27.09 0.23 51.68
CA THR A 3 26.58 -1.08 51.27
C THR A 3 27.66 -1.74 50.44
N THR A 4 28.49 -2.57 51.07
CA THR A 4 29.49 -3.38 50.37
C THR A 4 28.74 -4.42 49.55
N ILE A 5 28.68 -4.22 48.23
CA ILE A 5 28.14 -5.20 47.28
C ILE A 5 29.08 -6.42 47.31
N SER A 6 28.50 -7.61 47.48
CA SER A 6 29.25 -8.86 47.59
C SER A 6 29.96 -9.20 46.28
N PRO A 7 31.26 -9.56 46.28
CA PRO A 7 32.07 -9.78 45.06
C PRO A 7 31.54 -10.89 44.12
N GLY A 8 30.67 -11.77 44.61
CA GLY A 8 30.01 -12.80 43.80
C GLY A 8 28.84 -12.29 42.93
N ILE A 9 28.26 -11.13 43.23
CA ILE A 9 27.19 -10.50 42.43
C ILE A 9 27.82 -9.80 41.23
N GLU A 10 28.86 -9.00 41.45
CA GLU A 10 29.58 -8.29 40.37
C GLU A 10 30.20 -9.24 39.33
N ALA A 11 30.65 -10.43 39.74
CA ALA A 11 31.20 -11.43 38.83
C ALA A 11 30.11 -12.09 37.96
N ARG A 12 28.89 -12.24 38.49
CA ARG A 12 27.74 -12.77 37.75
C ARG A 12 27.18 -11.75 36.77
N GLU A 13 27.05 -10.49 37.19
CA GLU A 13 26.60 -9.38 36.34
C GLU A 13 27.56 -9.14 35.17
N ARG A 14 28.88 -9.19 35.41
CA ARG A 14 29.88 -9.12 34.34
C ARG A 14 29.82 -10.31 33.37
N GLY A 15 29.52 -11.51 33.87
CA GLY A 15 29.35 -12.70 33.03
C GLY A 15 28.11 -12.64 32.14
N ASP A 16 27.00 -12.14 32.67
CA ASP A 16 25.74 -11.94 31.94
C ASP A 16 25.88 -10.86 30.86
N GLN A 17 26.48 -9.72 31.21
CA GLN A 17 26.76 -8.64 30.27
C GLN A 17 27.64 -9.11 29.10
N GLY A 18 28.69 -9.89 29.37
CA GLY A 18 29.54 -10.46 28.33
C GLY A 18 28.79 -11.38 27.36
N SER A 19 27.85 -12.20 27.84
CA SER A 19 27.01 -13.04 27.00
C SER A 19 26.06 -12.22 26.11
N ARG A 20 25.50 -11.14 26.64
CA ARG A 20 24.58 -10.27 25.89
C ARG A 20 25.29 -9.48 24.81
N LEU A 21 26.51 -8.99 25.09
CA LEU A 21 27.37 -8.35 24.08
C LEU A 21 27.76 -9.33 22.96
N HIS A 22 28.08 -10.58 23.30
CA HIS A 22 28.36 -11.61 22.29
C HIS A 22 27.15 -11.86 21.39
N HIS A 23 25.97 -12.04 21.98
CA HIS A 23 24.73 -12.24 21.22
C HIS A 23 24.41 -11.04 20.31
N LEU A 24 24.56 -9.82 20.82
CA LEU A 24 24.39 -8.60 20.01
C LEU A 24 25.34 -8.58 18.81
N GLY A 25 26.60 -8.99 19.01
CA GLY A 25 27.57 -9.15 17.92
C GLY A 25 27.10 -10.13 16.85
N GLU A 26 26.59 -11.30 17.24
CA GLU A 26 26.05 -12.30 16.30
C GLU A 26 24.85 -11.76 15.51
N VAL A 27 23.95 -11.02 16.17
CA VAL A 27 22.77 -10.39 15.52
C VAL A 27 23.20 -9.33 14.51
N ILE A 28 24.18 -8.49 14.87
CA ILE A 28 24.72 -7.46 13.96
C ILE A 28 25.36 -8.12 12.74
N GLU A 29 26.18 -9.15 12.94
CA GLU A 29 26.83 -9.87 11.83
C GLU A 29 25.79 -10.50 10.91
N HIS A 30 24.78 -11.17 11.48
CA HIS A 30 23.69 -11.75 10.70
C HIS A 30 22.92 -10.68 9.90
N THR A 31 22.63 -9.54 10.53
CA THR A 31 21.91 -8.42 9.90
C THR A 31 22.73 -7.78 8.77
N SER A 32 24.06 -7.75 8.90
CA SER A 32 24.94 -7.20 7.87
C SER A 32 24.78 -7.91 6.52
N HIS A 33 24.48 -9.21 6.52
CA HIS A 33 24.21 -9.99 5.30
C HIS A 33 22.92 -9.59 4.59
N LEU A 34 22.02 -8.92 5.29
CA LEU A 34 20.79 -8.38 4.70
C LEU A 34 21.02 -7.01 4.05
N LEU A 35 22.11 -6.31 4.39
CA LEU A 35 22.43 -5.03 3.79
C LEU A 35 23.08 -5.23 2.42
N PRO A 36 22.82 -4.34 1.43
CA PRO A 36 23.53 -4.38 0.17
C PRO A 36 25.04 -4.24 0.41
N ALA A 37 25.84 -5.18 -0.07
CA ALA A 37 27.29 -5.14 0.04
C ALA A 37 27.93 -3.97 -0.77
N GLN A 38 27.15 -3.25 -1.56
CA GLN A 38 27.57 -2.14 -2.40
C GLN A 38 26.78 -0.87 -2.07
N GLY A 39 27.45 0.28 -2.08
CA GLY A 39 26.81 1.59 -1.95
C GLY A 39 25.89 1.94 -3.15
N PRO A 40 25.26 3.11 -3.16
CA PRO A 40 24.42 3.53 -4.29
C PRO A 40 25.28 3.69 -5.55
N ILE A 41 25.11 2.79 -6.53
CA ILE A 41 25.85 2.81 -7.80
C ILE A 41 24.93 3.34 -8.90
N THR A 42 25.44 4.28 -9.72
CA THR A 42 24.70 4.92 -10.81
C THR A 42 24.79 4.16 -12.14
N VAL A 43 25.67 3.15 -12.29
CA VAL A 43 25.83 2.39 -13.53
C VAL A 43 26.19 0.91 -13.30
N PHE A 44 25.39 0.03 -13.93
CA PHE A 44 25.55 -1.40 -14.20
C PHE A 44 25.64 -2.41 -13.03
N ILE A 45 24.64 -3.31 -13.01
CA ILE A 45 24.43 -4.35 -12.00
C ILE A 45 25.14 -5.64 -12.47
N HIS A 46 26.03 -6.18 -11.65
CA HIS A 46 26.46 -7.58 -11.72
C HIS A 46 25.93 -8.41 -10.54
N HIS A 47 25.27 -7.78 -9.55
CA HIS A 47 24.78 -8.47 -8.36
C HIS A 47 23.30 -8.20 -8.10
N ASN A 48 22.50 -9.26 -8.18
CA ASN A 48 21.06 -9.24 -7.97
C ASN A 48 20.78 -8.94 -6.48
N THR A 49 20.00 -7.90 -6.17
CA THR A 49 19.60 -7.57 -4.78
C THR A 49 18.84 -8.71 -4.09
N LEU A 50 18.30 -9.65 -4.88
CA LEU A 50 17.65 -10.85 -4.38
C LEU A 50 18.61 -12.05 -4.22
N HIS A 51 19.92 -11.86 -4.33
CA HIS A 51 20.91 -12.94 -4.21
C HIS A 51 20.78 -13.71 -2.89
N ALA A 52 20.46 -13.01 -1.79
CA ALA A 52 20.21 -13.62 -0.48
C ALA A 52 18.92 -14.46 -0.41
N PHE A 53 18.14 -14.52 -1.49
CA PHE A 53 16.87 -15.23 -1.62
C PHE A 53 16.85 -16.15 -2.85
N GLU A 54 18.01 -16.53 -3.38
CA GLU A 54 18.13 -17.40 -4.57
C GLU A 54 17.55 -18.80 -4.36
N GLU A 55 17.42 -19.23 -3.12
CA GLU A 55 16.75 -20.46 -2.74
C GLU A 55 15.22 -20.41 -2.90
N LEU A 56 14.65 -19.20 -3.02
CA LEU A 56 13.20 -19.00 -3.13
C LEU A 56 12.76 -18.87 -4.59
N SER A 57 11.49 -19.18 -4.86
CA SER A 57 10.91 -18.82 -6.15
C SER A 57 10.91 -17.30 -6.33
N PHE A 58 10.97 -16.82 -7.57
CA PHE A 58 11.04 -15.37 -7.86
C PHE A 58 9.96 -14.56 -7.10
N ASN A 59 8.72 -15.03 -7.09
CA ASN A 59 7.60 -14.35 -6.43
C ASN A 59 7.74 -14.34 -4.90
N GLU A 60 8.33 -15.38 -4.31
CA GLU A 60 8.62 -15.42 -2.88
C GLU A 60 9.82 -14.53 -2.53
N ALA A 61 10.87 -14.57 -3.34
CA ALA A 61 12.07 -13.75 -3.19
C ALA A 61 11.74 -12.25 -3.21
N VAL A 62 10.95 -11.78 -4.20
CA VAL A 62 10.58 -10.36 -4.28
C VAL A 62 9.66 -9.93 -3.14
N LYS A 63 8.74 -10.78 -2.68
CA LYS A 63 7.88 -10.49 -1.51
C LYS A 63 8.71 -10.41 -0.23
N LYS A 64 9.65 -11.32 -0.04
CA LYS A 64 10.58 -11.30 1.10
C LYS A 64 11.48 -10.07 1.04
N GLY A 65 12.03 -9.75 -0.13
CA GLY A 65 12.79 -8.53 -0.36
C GLY A 65 11.99 -7.26 -0.06
N ALA A 66 10.73 -7.17 -0.49
CA ALA A 66 9.86 -6.04 -0.17
C ALA A 66 9.65 -5.86 1.33
N HIS A 67 9.47 -6.95 2.07
CA HIS A 67 9.31 -6.90 3.53
C HIS A 67 10.60 -6.45 4.23
N VAL A 68 11.75 -6.98 3.82
CA VAL A 68 13.06 -6.65 4.41
C VAL A 68 13.48 -5.22 4.08
N PHE A 69 13.28 -4.77 2.84
CA PHE A 69 13.78 -3.49 2.35
C PHE A 69 12.74 -2.36 2.37
N GLY A 70 11.49 -2.65 2.72
CA GLY A 70 10.41 -1.65 2.72
C GLY A 70 10.13 -1.05 1.34
N CYS A 71 10.28 -1.84 0.27
CA CYS A 71 10.16 -1.39 -1.12
C CYS A 71 8.95 -2.01 -1.84
N GLN A 72 8.59 -1.45 -3.00
CA GLN A 72 7.55 -2.01 -3.88
C GLN A 72 8.20 -3.06 -4.81
N PRO A 73 7.87 -4.36 -4.68
CA PRO A 73 8.55 -5.42 -5.43
C PRO A 73 8.13 -5.52 -6.90
N TYR A 74 6.98 -4.94 -7.23
CA TYR A 74 6.39 -4.95 -8.56
C TYR A 74 6.12 -3.52 -9.03
N LEU A 75 5.90 -3.37 -10.33
CA LEU A 75 5.41 -2.11 -10.88
C LEU A 75 4.04 -1.78 -10.30
N SER A 76 3.70 -0.48 -10.24
CA SER A 76 2.33 -0.08 -9.93
C SER A 76 1.37 -0.61 -10.99
N GLU A 77 0.11 -0.79 -10.61
CA GLU A 77 -0.94 -1.26 -11.54
C GLU A 77 -1.03 -0.37 -12.78
N ASP A 78 -0.94 0.96 -12.60
CA ASP A 78 -0.92 1.93 -13.70
C ASP A 78 0.23 1.68 -14.68
N ARG A 79 1.40 1.27 -14.18
CA ARG A 79 2.57 0.98 -15.02
C ARG A 79 2.36 -0.30 -15.81
N TYR A 80 1.83 -1.37 -15.20
CA TYR A 80 1.43 -2.56 -15.95
C TYR A 80 0.39 -2.24 -17.02
N ARG A 81 -0.59 -1.39 -16.72
CA ARG A 81 -1.61 -0.95 -17.69
C ARG A 81 -0.99 -0.19 -18.86
N GLN A 82 -0.01 0.67 -18.61
CA GLN A 82 0.71 1.34 -19.70
C GLN A 82 1.45 0.35 -20.60
N GLU A 83 2.07 -0.68 -20.03
CA GLU A 83 2.75 -1.72 -20.82
C GLU A 83 1.76 -2.57 -21.63
N LEU A 84 0.53 -2.78 -21.13
CA LEU A 84 -0.58 -3.37 -21.90
C LEU A 84 -1.02 -2.46 -23.05
N THR A 85 -1.23 -1.16 -22.81
CA THR A 85 -1.60 -0.20 -23.86
C THR A 85 -0.52 -0.06 -24.94
N ARG A 86 0.76 -0.15 -24.56
CA ARG A 86 1.90 -0.13 -25.49
C ARG A 86 2.13 -1.46 -26.21
N GLY A 87 1.38 -2.51 -25.88
CA GLY A 87 1.51 -3.83 -26.48
C GLY A 87 2.76 -4.60 -26.04
N ARG A 88 3.40 -4.23 -24.93
CA ARG A 88 4.46 -5.07 -24.34
C ARG A 88 3.86 -6.26 -23.61
N ILE A 89 2.72 -6.06 -22.95
CA ILE A 89 1.88 -7.14 -22.43
C ILE A 89 0.77 -7.33 -23.46
N GLN A 90 0.60 -8.53 -24.00
CA GLN A 90 -0.50 -8.81 -24.91
C GLN A 90 -1.73 -9.26 -24.13
N PHE A 91 -2.91 -8.99 -24.69
CA PHE A 91 -4.16 -9.42 -24.08
C PHE A 91 -4.30 -10.95 -24.07
N THR A 92 -3.71 -11.62 -25.07
CA THR A 92 -3.61 -13.08 -25.13
C THR A 92 -2.79 -13.64 -23.97
N ASP A 93 -1.67 -12.99 -23.62
CA ASP A 93 -0.83 -13.41 -22.50
C ASP A 93 -1.61 -13.33 -21.18
N LEU A 94 -2.40 -12.27 -21.00
CA LEU A 94 -3.26 -12.12 -19.81
C LEU A 94 -4.31 -13.23 -19.74
N HIS A 95 -4.90 -13.61 -20.87
CA HIS A 95 -5.86 -14.70 -20.93
C HIS A 95 -5.23 -16.03 -20.53
N GLU A 96 -4.10 -16.40 -21.14
CA GLU A 96 -3.39 -17.66 -20.87
C GLU A 96 -2.94 -17.74 -19.40
N VAL A 97 -2.35 -16.67 -18.87
CA VAL A 97 -1.89 -16.63 -17.47
C VAL A 97 -3.07 -16.70 -16.50
N LEU A 98 -4.17 -15.99 -16.77
CA LEU A 98 -5.36 -16.06 -15.92
C LEU A 98 -6.03 -17.42 -15.96
N GLU A 99 -6.10 -18.06 -17.13
CA GLU A 99 -6.66 -19.41 -17.27
C GLU A 99 -5.84 -20.41 -16.46
N GLN A 100 -4.51 -20.32 -16.52
CA GLN A 100 -3.61 -21.14 -15.72
C GLN A 100 -3.75 -20.87 -14.20
N ASP A 101 -3.82 -19.60 -13.78
CA ASP A 101 -3.95 -19.22 -12.36
C ASP A 101 -5.30 -19.66 -11.76
N LEU A 102 -6.39 -19.53 -12.53
CA LEU A 102 -7.73 -19.93 -12.09
C LEU A 102 -7.92 -21.45 -12.11
N GLY A 103 -7.20 -22.18 -12.97
CA GLY A 103 -7.33 -23.63 -13.15
C GLY A 103 -8.78 -24.04 -13.40
N ASP A 104 -9.26 -25.06 -12.68
CA ASP A 104 -10.63 -25.59 -12.82
C ASP A 104 -11.73 -24.53 -12.61
N ARG A 105 -11.42 -23.45 -11.89
CA ARG A 105 -12.38 -22.37 -11.61
C ARG A 105 -12.56 -21.44 -12.79
N ALA A 106 -11.70 -21.49 -13.82
CA ALA A 106 -11.78 -20.62 -14.99
C ALA A 106 -13.15 -20.73 -15.66
N ALA A 107 -13.65 -21.96 -15.84
CA ALA A 107 -14.92 -22.27 -16.48
C ALA A 107 -16.15 -22.14 -15.57
N GLU A 108 -15.98 -21.73 -14.31
CA GLU A 108 -17.09 -21.58 -13.37
C GLU A 108 -18.06 -20.50 -13.89
N PRO A 109 -19.36 -20.82 -14.08
CA PRO A 109 -20.32 -19.85 -14.59
C PRO A 109 -20.59 -18.78 -13.54
N ILE A 110 -20.40 -17.52 -13.92
CA ILE A 110 -20.81 -16.36 -13.14
C ILE A 110 -22.07 -15.78 -13.78
N PRO A 111 -23.22 -15.80 -13.07
CA PRO A 111 -24.47 -15.26 -13.59
C PRO A 111 -24.26 -13.85 -14.17
N CYS A 112 -24.76 -13.63 -15.39
CA CYS A 112 -24.66 -12.37 -16.15
C CYS A 112 -23.26 -11.97 -16.63
N PHE A 113 -22.18 -12.65 -16.22
CA PHE A 113 -20.80 -12.28 -16.55
C PHE A 113 -20.04 -13.36 -17.34
N GLY A 114 -20.72 -14.43 -17.76
CA GLY A 114 -20.07 -15.53 -18.49
C GLY A 114 -19.38 -16.48 -17.52
N THR A 115 -18.07 -16.65 -17.67
CA THR A 115 -17.25 -17.46 -16.79
C THR A 115 -16.46 -16.59 -15.79
N ARG A 116 -15.86 -17.22 -14.77
CA ARG A 116 -14.96 -16.53 -13.84
C ARG A 116 -13.75 -15.95 -14.57
N LEU A 117 -13.25 -16.64 -15.59
CA LEU A 117 -12.18 -16.15 -16.45
C LEU A 117 -12.61 -14.87 -17.18
N ASP A 118 -13.78 -14.87 -17.82
CA ASP A 118 -14.32 -13.70 -18.53
C ASP A 118 -14.42 -12.49 -17.61
N LEU A 119 -14.95 -12.69 -16.39
CA LEU A 119 -15.07 -11.62 -15.40
C LEU A 119 -13.70 -11.07 -14.98
N ARG A 120 -12.74 -11.94 -14.66
CA ARG A 120 -11.40 -11.52 -14.23
C ARG A 120 -10.64 -10.81 -15.33
N LEU A 121 -10.75 -11.31 -16.56
CA LEU A 121 -10.14 -10.69 -17.73
C LEU A 121 -10.74 -9.31 -18.00
N ALA A 122 -12.06 -9.15 -17.86
CA ALA A 122 -12.72 -7.85 -17.97
C ALA A 122 -12.26 -6.87 -16.88
N MET A 123 -12.03 -7.33 -15.64
CA MET A 123 -11.48 -6.48 -14.56
C MET A 123 -10.05 -5.99 -14.85
N LEU A 124 -9.23 -6.82 -15.51
CA LEU A 124 -7.90 -6.41 -15.96
C LEU A 124 -7.98 -5.45 -17.15
N GLN A 125 -8.89 -5.69 -18.08
CA GLN A 125 -9.07 -4.86 -19.27
C GLN A 125 -9.62 -3.47 -18.94
N TYR A 126 -10.63 -3.41 -18.08
CA TYR A 126 -11.37 -2.19 -17.75
C TYR A 126 -11.09 -1.79 -16.30
N PRO A 127 -10.23 -0.79 -16.06
CA PRO A 127 -9.86 -0.40 -14.70
C PRO A 127 -11.09 0.02 -13.89
N LEU A 128 -11.13 -0.48 -12.65
CA LEU A 128 -12.07 -0.03 -11.64
C LEU A 128 -11.43 1.15 -10.90
N ARG A 129 -12.08 2.32 -10.95
CA ARG A 129 -11.63 3.46 -10.17
C ARG A 129 -12.08 3.27 -8.72
N THR A 130 -11.12 3.19 -7.82
CA THR A 130 -11.36 3.12 -6.38
C THR A 130 -10.86 4.41 -5.73
N GLY A 131 -11.51 4.80 -4.65
CA GLY A 131 -11.15 6.02 -3.92
C GLY A 131 -12.00 6.16 -2.65
N PRO A 132 -11.60 7.06 -1.73
CA PRO A 132 -12.41 7.40 -0.57
C PRO A 132 -13.82 7.84 -1.01
N THR A 133 -14.83 7.56 -0.18
CA THR A 133 -16.24 7.89 -0.50
C THR A 133 -16.43 9.36 -0.93
N LYS A 134 -15.73 10.29 -0.27
CA LYS A 134 -15.82 11.73 -0.59
C LYS A 134 -15.31 12.06 -1.99
N GLU A 135 -14.23 11.41 -2.41
CA GLU A 135 -13.65 11.58 -3.74
C GLU A 135 -14.58 10.98 -4.82
N LEU A 136 -15.14 9.80 -4.57
CA LEU A 136 -16.11 9.18 -5.48
C LEU A 136 -17.39 10.01 -5.62
N VAL A 137 -17.92 10.55 -4.52
CA VAL A 137 -19.08 11.44 -4.54
C VAL A 137 -18.79 12.70 -5.34
N TRP A 138 -17.63 13.33 -5.12
CA TRP A 138 -17.20 14.48 -5.88
C TRP A 138 -17.05 14.14 -7.37
N TYR A 139 -16.39 13.03 -7.69
CA TYR A 139 -16.21 12.58 -9.07
C TYR A 139 -17.54 12.32 -9.77
N VAL A 140 -18.51 11.67 -9.11
CA VAL A 140 -19.84 11.43 -9.67
C VAL A 140 -20.62 12.74 -9.88
N ALA A 141 -20.43 13.73 -9.03
CA ALA A 141 -21.10 15.02 -9.12
C ALA A 141 -20.50 15.93 -10.21
N GLU A 142 -19.17 15.99 -10.30
CA GLU A 142 -18.45 16.89 -11.20
C GLU A 142 -18.13 16.26 -12.55
N ALA A 143 -17.88 14.95 -12.59
CA ALA A 143 -17.71 14.25 -13.86
C ALA A 143 -19.07 13.88 -14.44
N ASN A 144 -19.17 13.86 -15.77
CA ASN A 144 -20.33 13.33 -16.48
C ASN A 144 -20.47 11.79 -16.36
N ALA A 145 -20.00 11.18 -15.26
CA ALA A 145 -19.89 9.74 -15.06
C ALA A 145 -21.24 8.99 -15.09
N LEU A 146 -22.33 9.67 -14.72
CA LEU A 146 -23.70 9.14 -14.80
C LEU A 146 -24.50 9.72 -15.98
N ARG A 147 -23.83 10.38 -16.94
CA ARG A 147 -24.45 11.00 -18.13
C ARG A 147 -23.85 10.49 -19.42
N ARG A 148 -22.56 10.14 -19.43
CA ARG A 148 -21.82 9.67 -20.59
C ARG A 148 -21.17 8.33 -20.29
N VAL A 149 -21.31 7.39 -21.21
CA VAL A 149 -20.61 6.11 -21.15
C VAL A 149 -19.12 6.40 -21.28
N ARG A 150 -18.31 5.64 -20.53
CA ARG A 150 -16.85 5.76 -20.55
C ARG A 150 -16.28 5.59 -21.96
N GLU A 151 -15.22 6.32 -22.26
CA GLU A 151 -14.56 6.32 -23.59
C GLU A 151 -14.00 4.95 -23.99
N GLU A 152 -13.62 4.11 -23.02
CA GLU A 152 -13.07 2.79 -23.33
C GLU A 152 -14.16 1.79 -23.79
N ALA A 153 -15.44 2.10 -23.59
CA ALA A 153 -16.53 1.29 -24.10
C ALA A 153 -16.75 1.56 -25.59
N SER A 154 -16.75 0.50 -26.40
CA SER A 154 -16.99 0.64 -27.84
C SER A 154 -18.38 1.21 -28.15
N SER A 155 -18.51 1.89 -29.28
CA SER A 155 -19.79 2.42 -29.77
C SER A 155 -20.86 1.33 -29.90
N ALA A 156 -20.45 0.10 -30.26
CA ALA A 156 -21.34 -1.06 -30.34
C ALA A 156 -21.87 -1.50 -28.96
N VAL A 157 -21.03 -1.52 -27.92
CA VAL A 157 -21.45 -1.83 -26.55
C VAL A 157 -22.37 -0.75 -26.01
N ARG A 158 -22.01 0.53 -26.19
CA ARG A 158 -22.84 1.69 -25.82
C ARG A 158 -24.22 1.63 -26.48
N GLY A 159 -24.27 1.42 -27.79
CA GLY A 159 -25.52 1.34 -28.54
C GLY A 159 -26.40 0.16 -28.09
N ARG A 160 -25.80 -1.01 -27.84
CA ARG A 160 -26.51 -2.19 -27.34
C ARG A 160 -27.11 -1.94 -25.96
N LEU A 161 -26.31 -1.42 -25.03
CA LEU A 161 -26.73 -1.13 -23.65
C LEU A 161 -27.93 -0.17 -23.62
N ILE A 162 -27.86 0.91 -24.40
CA ILE A 162 -28.95 1.89 -24.51
C ILE A 162 -30.19 1.26 -25.16
N ALA A 163 -30.04 0.50 -26.25
CA ALA A 163 -31.15 -0.14 -26.94
C ALA A 163 -31.85 -1.22 -26.10
N GLU A 164 -31.10 -1.98 -25.29
CA GLU A 164 -31.65 -2.94 -24.33
C GLU A 164 -32.40 -2.25 -23.21
N THR A 165 -31.84 -1.18 -22.66
CA THR A 165 -32.51 -0.38 -21.62
C THR A 165 -33.80 0.24 -22.15
N ARG A 166 -33.78 0.83 -23.36
CA ARG A 166 -34.98 1.38 -24.01
C ARG A 166 -36.07 0.33 -24.18
N ARG A 167 -35.71 -0.87 -24.67
CA ARG A 167 -36.66 -1.98 -24.82
C ARG A 167 -37.23 -2.43 -23.47
N TRP A 168 -36.38 -2.53 -22.46
CA TRP A 168 -36.79 -2.89 -21.10
C TRP A 168 -37.76 -1.87 -20.51
N VAL A 169 -37.48 -0.57 -20.63
CA VAL A 169 -38.35 0.50 -20.12
C VAL A 169 -39.72 0.48 -20.81
N VAL A 170 -39.73 0.40 -22.14
CA VAL A 170 -40.99 0.41 -22.92
C VAL A 170 -41.83 -0.84 -22.64
N ARG A 171 -41.20 -2.01 -22.50
CA ARG A 171 -41.89 -3.29 -22.31
C ARG A 171 -42.36 -3.50 -20.86
N ASP A 172 -41.45 -3.33 -19.91
CA ASP A 172 -41.63 -3.83 -18.54
C ASP A 172 -42.05 -2.72 -17.56
N LEU A 173 -41.66 -1.46 -17.81
CA LEU A 173 -42.00 -0.34 -16.91
C LEU A 173 -43.28 0.38 -17.33
N ARG A 174 -43.48 0.68 -18.62
CA ARG A 174 -44.76 1.23 -19.11
C ARG A 174 -45.91 0.21 -19.10
N GLY A 175 -45.62 -1.06 -19.41
CA GLY A 175 -46.63 -2.12 -19.49
C GLY A 175 -47.09 -2.69 -18.14
N GLY A 176 -46.34 -2.45 -17.06
CA GLY A 176 -46.61 -3.01 -15.73
C GLY A 176 -47.49 -2.17 -14.79
N ILE A 177 -47.92 -0.98 -15.21
CA ILE A 177 -48.65 -0.01 -14.37
C ILE A 177 -50.18 -0.19 -14.44
N VAL A 178 -50.70 -1.11 -15.26
CA VAL A 178 -52.13 -1.48 -15.22
C VAL A 178 -52.29 -2.77 -14.41
N PRO A 179 -52.79 -2.72 -13.17
CA PRO A 179 -53.19 -3.94 -12.48
C PRO A 179 -54.40 -4.50 -13.23
N ASN A 180 -54.27 -5.69 -13.82
CA ASN A 180 -55.43 -6.42 -14.31
C ASN A 180 -56.20 -6.93 -13.08
N PRO A 181 -57.44 -6.46 -12.81
CA PRO A 181 -58.16 -6.83 -11.60
C PRO A 181 -58.60 -8.30 -11.56
N ASP A 182 -58.49 -9.04 -12.67
CA ASP A 182 -59.03 -10.40 -12.81
C ASP A 182 -58.00 -11.53 -12.82
N SER A 183 -56.70 -11.26 -12.58
CA SER A 183 -55.70 -12.34 -12.49
C SER A 183 -55.46 -12.79 -11.05
N SER A 184 -56.35 -13.64 -10.53
CA SER A 184 -56.24 -14.30 -9.22
C SER A 184 -55.30 -15.51 -9.24
N SER A 185 -54.10 -15.35 -9.79
CA SER A 185 -53.03 -16.36 -9.74
C SER A 185 -51.71 -15.68 -9.39
N PRO A 186 -50.99 -16.14 -8.34
CA PRO A 186 -49.64 -15.66 -8.07
C PRO A 186 -48.71 -16.25 -9.14
N GLY A 187 -48.56 -15.52 -10.26
CA GLY A 187 -47.50 -15.79 -11.24
C GLY A 187 -46.12 -15.60 -10.60
N PRO A 188 -45.07 -16.18 -11.19
CA PRO A 188 -43.71 -16.14 -10.64
C PRO A 188 -43.30 -14.68 -10.49
N ALA A 189 -43.09 -14.25 -9.23
CA ALA A 189 -42.60 -12.94 -8.80
C ALA A 189 -42.76 -11.84 -9.85
N SER A 190 -43.87 -11.08 -9.77
CA SER A 190 -43.97 -9.78 -10.43
C SER A 190 -42.65 -9.03 -10.19
N ARG A 191 -41.86 -8.85 -11.26
CA ARG A 191 -40.54 -8.20 -11.22
C ARG A 191 -40.78 -6.79 -10.71
N ARG A 192 -40.73 -6.60 -9.39
CA ARG A 192 -40.80 -5.27 -8.79
C ARG A 192 -39.72 -4.44 -9.45
N ALA A 193 -40.12 -3.32 -10.02
CA ALA A 193 -39.17 -2.35 -10.54
C ALA A 193 -38.15 -2.06 -9.41
N PRO A 194 -36.84 -2.03 -9.73
CA PRO A 194 -35.81 -1.66 -8.77
C PRO A 194 -36.21 -0.37 -8.04
N ASP A 195 -36.01 -0.35 -6.71
CA ASP A 195 -36.40 0.80 -5.88
C ASP A 195 -35.84 2.11 -6.45
N GLY A 196 -36.72 3.11 -6.58
CA GLY A 196 -36.40 4.43 -7.12
C GLY A 196 -36.38 4.52 -8.65
N LEU A 197 -36.60 3.46 -9.42
CA LEU A 197 -36.57 3.59 -10.88
C LEU A 197 -37.76 4.39 -11.44
N SER A 198 -38.93 4.30 -10.80
CA SER A 198 -40.10 5.15 -11.13
C SER A 198 -39.78 6.64 -10.96
N GLU A 199 -39.16 7.01 -9.84
CA GLU A 199 -38.73 8.39 -9.59
C GLU A 199 -37.70 8.87 -10.61
N LEU A 200 -36.86 7.95 -11.13
CA LEU A 200 -35.90 8.28 -12.18
C LEU A 200 -36.61 8.58 -13.50
N LEU A 201 -37.60 7.76 -13.87
CA LEU A 201 -38.42 7.96 -15.07
C LEU A 201 -39.18 9.29 -15.01
N ASP A 202 -39.79 9.61 -13.86
CA ASP A 202 -40.47 10.88 -13.64
C ASP A 202 -39.52 12.06 -13.83
N ARG A 203 -38.30 11.98 -13.29
CA ARG A 203 -37.30 13.06 -13.39
C ARG A 203 -36.85 13.33 -14.83
N PHE A 204 -36.78 12.32 -15.68
CA PHE A 204 -36.45 12.48 -17.11
C PHE A 204 -37.68 12.82 -17.96
N GLY A 205 -38.88 12.84 -17.39
CA GLY A 205 -40.13 13.14 -18.09
C GLY A 205 -40.67 11.91 -18.83
N GLU A 206 -41.30 11.00 -18.09
CA GLU A 206 -41.94 9.79 -18.63
C GLU A 206 -42.95 10.09 -19.75
N SER A 207 -43.66 11.22 -19.63
CA SER A 207 -44.65 11.69 -20.61
C SER A 207 -44.05 12.04 -21.97
N THR A 208 -42.75 12.35 -22.03
CA THR A 208 -42.03 12.75 -23.25
C THR A 208 -40.97 11.72 -23.68
N ILE A 209 -41.06 10.48 -23.20
CA ILE A 209 -40.06 9.43 -23.48
C ILE A 209 -39.89 9.12 -24.98
N GLU A 210 -40.94 9.34 -25.78
CA GLU A 210 -40.93 9.10 -27.22
C GLU A 210 -40.08 10.11 -27.97
N THR A 211 -39.82 11.27 -27.36
CA THR A 211 -39.02 12.37 -27.92
C THR A 211 -37.67 12.53 -27.23
N TRP A 212 -37.28 11.62 -26.34
CA TRP A 212 -35.97 11.65 -25.70
C TRP A 212 -34.84 11.55 -26.72
N SER A 213 -33.82 12.38 -26.54
CA SER A 213 -32.61 12.35 -27.35
C SER A 213 -31.73 11.15 -26.99
N ASP A 214 -30.73 10.85 -27.84
CA ASP A 214 -29.74 9.81 -27.54
C ASP A 214 -28.96 10.10 -26.25
N GLU A 215 -28.76 11.38 -25.91
CA GLU A 215 -28.10 11.80 -24.66
C GLU A 215 -28.99 11.58 -23.44
N ASP A 216 -30.30 11.83 -23.56
CA ASP A 216 -31.27 11.54 -22.49
C ASP A 216 -31.32 10.04 -22.22
N TRP A 217 -31.37 9.23 -23.29
CA TRP A 217 -31.34 7.77 -23.17
C TRP A 217 -30.04 7.24 -22.57
N GLU A 218 -28.90 7.83 -22.93
CA GLU A 218 -27.61 7.48 -22.35
C GLU A 218 -27.57 7.79 -20.85
N GLY A 219 -27.94 9.01 -20.46
CA GLY A 219 -27.95 9.44 -19.06
C GLY A 219 -28.95 8.64 -18.21
N PHE A 220 -30.15 8.37 -18.73
CA PHE A 220 -31.12 7.51 -18.06
C PHE A 220 -30.55 6.11 -17.84
N THR A 221 -29.94 5.52 -18.87
CA THR A 221 -29.37 4.16 -18.81
C THR A 221 -28.32 4.03 -17.73
N LEU A 222 -27.40 4.99 -17.63
CA LEU A 222 -26.34 4.97 -16.62
C LEU A 222 -26.87 5.15 -15.19
N GLN A 223 -27.86 6.02 -15.01
CA GLN A 223 -28.46 6.25 -13.69
C GLN A 223 -29.35 5.09 -13.24
N ALA A 224 -30.05 4.45 -14.19
CA ALA A 224 -30.81 3.24 -13.93
C ALA A 224 -29.86 2.10 -13.52
N LEU A 225 -28.78 1.89 -14.28
CA LEU A 225 -27.75 0.91 -13.96
C LEU A 225 -27.14 1.17 -12.58
N TRP A 226 -26.79 2.41 -12.27
CA TRP A 226 -26.26 2.80 -10.96
C TRP A 226 -27.23 2.45 -9.82
N ARG A 227 -28.51 2.81 -9.94
CA ARG A 227 -29.52 2.50 -8.92
C ARG A 227 -29.71 1.00 -8.73
N VAL A 228 -29.74 0.23 -9.82
CA VAL A 228 -29.82 -1.24 -9.76
C VAL A 228 -28.61 -1.83 -9.05
N CYS A 229 -27.40 -1.35 -9.38
CA CYS A 229 -26.18 -1.80 -8.71
C CYS A 229 -26.18 -1.44 -7.21
N CYS A 230 -26.52 -0.19 -6.84
CA CYS A 230 -26.62 0.23 -5.45
C CYS A 230 -27.66 -0.58 -4.67
N GLY A 231 -28.82 -0.85 -5.27
CA GLY A 231 -29.85 -1.69 -4.68
C GLY A 231 -29.36 -3.13 -4.45
N GLY A 232 -28.66 -3.70 -5.43
CA GLY A 232 -28.13 -5.07 -5.33
C GLY A 232 -27.05 -5.28 -4.27
N VAL A 233 -26.36 -4.20 -3.84
CA VAL A 233 -25.31 -4.27 -2.82
C VAL A 233 -25.73 -3.68 -1.46
N ARG A 234 -26.94 -3.13 -1.34
CA ARG A 234 -27.41 -2.39 -0.16
C ARG A 234 -27.34 -3.22 1.13
N ASP A 235 -27.67 -4.50 1.02
CA ASP A 235 -27.76 -5.42 2.16
C ASP A 235 -26.48 -6.27 2.34
N LEU A 236 -25.42 -5.98 1.57
CA LEU A 236 -24.15 -6.65 1.74
C LEU A 236 -23.42 -6.13 2.99
N PRO A 237 -22.72 -6.99 3.75
CA PRO A 237 -21.91 -6.57 4.87
C PRO A 237 -20.83 -5.58 4.39
N THR A 238 -20.57 -4.55 5.20
CA THR A 238 -19.53 -3.57 4.90
C THR A 238 -18.18 -4.24 4.75
N TYR A 239 -17.49 -3.98 3.64
CA TYR A 239 -16.13 -4.45 3.43
C TYR A 239 -15.23 -3.91 4.53
N THR A 240 -14.62 -4.82 5.30
CA THR A 240 -13.63 -4.47 6.32
C THR A 240 -12.27 -4.79 5.71
N ALA A 241 -11.45 -3.76 5.49
CA ALA A 241 -10.07 -3.96 5.06
C ALA A 241 -9.35 -4.85 6.09
N PRO A 242 -8.41 -5.71 5.66
CA PRO A 242 -7.58 -6.45 6.60
C PRO A 242 -6.90 -5.47 7.55
N PRO A 243 -6.75 -5.82 8.85
CA PRO A 243 -6.09 -4.96 9.81
C PRO A 243 -4.71 -4.59 9.28
N SER A 244 -4.39 -3.29 9.34
CA SER A 244 -3.05 -2.79 9.05
C SER A 244 -2.03 -3.63 9.82
N SER A 245 -0.99 -4.10 9.14
CA SER A 245 0.05 -4.93 9.74
C SER A 245 0.56 -4.30 11.03
N SER A 246 0.70 -5.11 12.08
CA SER A 246 1.23 -4.65 13.36
C SER A 246 2.53 -3.87 13.15
N PRO A 247 2.74 -2.76 13.89
CA PRO A 247 3.97 -1.97 13.80
C PRO A 247 5.18 -2.89 14.02
N ILE A 248 6.10 -2.88 13.05
CA ILE A 248 7.26 -3.79 13.03
C ILE A 248 8.40 -3.18 13.86
N ARG A 249 8.55 -1.84 13.82
CA ARG A 249 9.62 -1.11 14.52
C ARG A 249 9.06 -0.35 15.71
N HIS A 250 9.87 -0.19 16.76
CA HIS A 250 9.57 0.70 17.89
C HIS A 250 9.23 2.13 17.47
N ARG A 251 9.87 2.62 16.41
CA ARG A 251 9.54 3.88 15.75
C ARG A 251 8.07 3.95 15.33
N ASP A 252 7.51 2.88 14.77
CA ASP A 252 6.14 2.87 14.27
C ASP A 252 5.15 2.98 15.44
N LEU A 253 5.44 2.32 16.58
CA LEU A 253 4.70 2.48 17.83
C LEU A 253 4.77 3.93 18.37
N LEU A 254 5.97 4.53 18.35
CA LEU A 254 6.14 5.92 18.79
C LEU A 254 5.41 6.91 17.88
N LEU A 255 5.45 6.69 16.57
CA LEU A 255 4.74 7.50 15.59
C LEU A 255 3.23 7.41 15.78
N GLU A 256 2.70 6.20 16.00
CA GLU A 256 1.28 6.00 16.28
C GLU A 256 0.85 6.66 17.59
N ALA A 257 1.64 6.51 18.65
CA ALA A 257 1.31 7.06 19.98
C ALA A 257 1.45 8.59 20.08
N THR A 258 2.41 9.18 19.36
CA THR A 258 2.79 10.60 19.54
C THR A 258 2.54 11.48 18.32
N GLY A 259 2.34 10.88 17.14
CA GLY A 259 2.29 11.59 15.87
C GLY A 259 3.64 12.13 15.39
N ALA A 260 4.73 11.87 16.12
CA ALA A 260 6.07 12.36 15.79
C ALA A 260 6.95 11.22 15.27
N ASP A 261 7.56 11.43 14.10
CA ASP A 261 8.49 10.47 13.50
C ASP A 261 9.91 10.69 14.04
N ALA A 262 10.41 9.71 14.81
CA ALA A 262 11.77 9.74 15.36
C ALA A 262 12.86 9.62 14.28
N ASP A 263 12.58 8.96 13.15
CA ASP A 263 13.53 8.78 12.06
C ASP A 263 13.81 10.12 11.37
N ALA A 264 12.83 11.02 11.28
CA ALA A 264 12.98 12.29 10.56
C ALA A 264 14.15 13.16 11.05
N PRO A 265 14.26 13.52 12.36
CA PRO A 265 15.40 14.28 12.85
C PRO A 265 16.71 13.46 12.87
N VAL A 266 16.63 12.15 13.12
CA VAL A 266 17.81 11.28 13.17
C VAL A 266 18.44 11.11 11.79
N HIS A 267 17.64 10.88 10.75
CA HIS A 267 18.10 10.76 9.37
C HIS A 267 18.72 12.06 8.89
N ASP A 268 18.13 13.21 9.18
CA ASP A 268 18.69 14.51 8.78
C ASP A 268 20.14 14.71 9.31
N LEU A 269 20.40 14.26 10.54
CA LEU A 269 21.73 14.27 11.14
C LEU A 269 22.65 13.20 10.54
N LEU A 270 22.20 11.94 10.54
CA LEU A 270 23.02 10.79 10.16
C LEU A 270 23.35 10.79 8.68
N ILE A 271 22.47 11.23 7.79
CA ILE A 271 22.76 11.33 6.35
C ILE A 271 23.96 12.25 6.12
N ARG A 272 23.99 13.43 6.76
CA ARG A 272 25.09 14.40 6.61
C ARG A 272 26.38 13.86 7.22
N PHE A 273 26.30 13.24 8.39
CA PHE A 273 27.46 12.66 9.04
C PHE A 273 28.03 11.48 8.25
N CYS A 274 27.18 10.56 7.77
CA CYS A 274 27.58 9.45 6.91
C CYS A 274 28.23 9.94 5.62
N ALA A 275 27.70 11.00 4.99
CA ALA A 275 28.32 11.60 3.81
C ALA A 275 29.75 12.10 4.09
N ALA A 276 29.98 12.73 5.26
CA ALA A 276 31.31 13.18 5.66
C ALA A 276 32.24 12.02 6.05
N PHE A 277 31.71 10.97 6.69
CA PHE A 277 32.49 9.81 7.13
C PHE A 277 32.91 8.92 5.95
N LEU A 278 32.02 8.75 4.96
CA LEU A 278 32.25 7.95 3.76
C LEU A 278 32.92 8.73 2.62
N ASP A 279 33.26 10.00 2.83
CA ASP A 279 33.93 10.83 1.82
C ASP A 279 35.26 10.19 1.38
N GLN A 280 35.46 10.08 0.07
CA GLN A 280 36.65 9.47 -0.52
C GLN A 280 37.79 10.49 -0.75
N GLY A 281 37.79 11.61 -0.01
CA GLY A 281 38.75 12.69 -0.16
C GLY A 281 38.36 13.75 -1.18
N LEU A 282 37.07 13.82 -1.54
CA LEU A 282 36.55 14.83 -2.47
C LEU A 282 36.27 16.15 -1.73
N ALA A 283 35.89 16.07 -0.45
CA ALA A 283 35.65 17.24 0.36
C ALA A 283 36.97 17.90 0.81
N HIS A 284 37.02 19.23 0.71
CA HIS A 284 38.15 20.02 1.20
C HIS A 284 38.28 19.96 2.74
N TRP A 285 37.16 19.78 3.43
CA TRP A 285 37.13 19.57 4.88
C TRP A 285 37.09 18.08 5.20
N GLN A 286 37.95 17.66 6.14
CA GLN A 286 38.08 16.27 6.55
C GLN A 286 37.46 16.07 7.94
N LEU A 287 36.71 14.98 8.10
CA LEU A 287 36.07 14.62 9.36
C LEU A 287 37.13 14.29 10.43
N PRO A 288 37.15 14.96 11.59
CA PRO A 288 38.11 14.67 12.66
C PRO A 288 38.00 13.23 13.17
N ARG A 289 39.14 12.62 13.50
CA ARG A 289 39.24 11.26 14.05
C ARG A 289 38.55 10.17 13.19
N ARG A 290 38.33 10.42 11.90
CA ARG A 290 37.73 9.44 10.96
C ARG A 290 38.44 8.08 10.97
N GLY A 291 39.76 8.08 11.08
CA GLY A 291 40.59 6.87 11.11
C GLY A 291 40.40 6.00 12.37
N GLU A 292 39.73 6.52 13.40
CA GLU A 292 39.47 5.81 14.66
C GLU A 292 38.09 5.11 14.67
N GLY A 293 37.35 5.19 13.55
CA GLY A 293 36.05 4.53 13.38
C GLY A 293 34.85 5.48 13.50
N PHE A 294 33.69 5.00 13.06
CA PHE A 294 32.45 5.78 12.95
C PHE A 294 32.00 6.37 14.29
N PHE A 295 31.95 5.53 15.32
CA PHE A 295 31.53 5.92 16.66
C PHE A 295 32.46 6.98 17.27
N CYS A 296 33.77 6.73 17.25
CA CYS A 296 34.79 7.67 17.76
C CYS A 296 34.74 9.03 17.04
N ALA A 297 34.58 9.02 15.72
CA ALA A 297 34.45 10.26 14.93
C ALA A 297 33.16 11.02 15.27
N PHE A 298 32.05 10.30 15.52
CA PHE A 298 30.78 10.91 15.89
C PHE A 298 30.85 11.57 17.28
N CYS A 299 31.39 10.86 18.27
CA CYS A 299 31.63 11.38 19.63
C CYS A 299 32.50 12.65 19.59
N ALA A 300 33.61 12.60 18.87
CA ALA A 300 34.57 13.70 18.76
C ALA A 300 33.99 14.97 18.12
N LEU A 301 33.02 14.83 17.22
CA LEU A 301 32.36 15.95 16.56
C LEU A 301 31.24 16.54 17.42
N TYR A 302 30.33 15.69 17.92
CA TYR A 302 29.09 16.13 18.57
C TYR A 302 29.21 16.35 20.09
N ARG A 303 30.32 15.97 20.73
CA ARG A 303 30.63 16.37 22.12
C ARG A 303 31.02 17.85 22.26
N ARG A 304 31.48 18.49 21.18
CA ARG A 304 32.05 19.86 21.25
C ARG A 304 31.03 20.89 21.76
N PRO A 305 31.46 21.88 22.57
CA PRO A 305 30.61 23.00 22.93
C PRO A 305 30.18 23.77 21.67
N GLY A 306 28.88 24.04 21.53
CA GLY A 306 28.33 24.64 20.31
C GLY A 306 27.89 23.63 19.24
N GLY A 307 27.61 22.38 19.63
CA GLY A 307 26.94 21.39 18.79
C GLY A 307 25.58 21.86 18.24
N PRO A 308 24.90 21.03 17.41
CA PRO A 308 23.75 21.47 16.63
C PRO A 308 22.66 22.14 17.47
N PRO A 309 22.04 23.23 16.98
CA PRO A 309 21.07 24.01 17.75
C PRO A 309 19.74 23.27 17.96
N ASP A 310 19.59 22.10 17.37
CA ASP A 310 18.32 21.40 17.30
C ASP A 310 17.87 20.91 18.68
N ARG A 311 16.64 21.29 19.03
CA ARG A 311 16.05 21.05 20.35
C ARG A 311 16.03 19.57 20.75
N TRP A 312 15.92 18.68 19.76
CA TRP A 312 15.87 17.22 19.97
C TRP A 312 17.23 16.63 20.36
N MET A 313 18.34 17.32 20.07
CA MET A 313 19.71 16.90 20.43
C MET A 313 20.15 17.39 21.82
N ARG A 314 19.27 18.03 22.59
CA ARG A 314 19.61 18.54 23.92
C ARG A 314 20.02 17.39 24.84
N GLY A 315 21.25 17.48 25.34
CA GLY A 315 21.85 16.45 26.20
C GLY A 315 22.81 15.52 25.47
N LEU A 316 22.80 15.49 24.13
CA LEU A 316 23.68 14.61 23.35
C LEU A 316 25.16 14.84 23.68
N ALA A 317 25.63 16.09 23.70
CA ALA A 317 27.04 16.38 24.02
C ALA A 317 27.45 15.90 25.43
N ARG A 318 26.52 15.93 26.39
CA ARG A 318 26.75 15.40 27.74
C ARG A 318 26.82 13.88 27.74
N GLU A 319 25.92 13.24 26.99
CA GLU A 319 25.88 11.79 26.87
C GLU A 319 27.11 11.23 26.14
N LEU A 320 27.51 11.82 25.01
CA LEU A 320 28.74 11.47 24.32
C LEU A 320 29.98 11.72 25.21
N GLY A 321 29.93 12.76 26.04
CA GLY A 321 30.96 12.99 27.07
C GLY A 321 31.01 11.87 28.11
N ARG A 322 29.86 11.41 28.61
CA ARG A 322 29.78 10.26 29.52
C ARG A 322 30.37 9.00 28.88
N LEU A 323 29.98 8.69 27.64
CA LEU A 323 30.46 7.50 26.94
C LEU A 323 31.99 7.52 26.77
N GLU A 324 32.57 8.66 26.36
CA GLU A 324 34.03 8.78 26.24
C GLU A 324 34.74 8.75 27.61
N ASP A 325 34.21 9.46 28.62
CA ASP A 325 34.84 9.57 29.94
C ASP A 325 34.78 8.24 30.72
N GLN A 326 33.83 7.35 30.38
CA GLN A 326 33.67 6.02 30.97
C GLN A 326 34.22 4.89 30.09
N ASP A 327 34.83 5.21 28.95
CA ASP A 327 35.35 4.23 27.97
C ASP A 327 34.29 3.21 27.51
N VAL A 328 33.06 3.68 27.31
CA VAL A 328 31.94 2.84 26.84
C VAL A 328 32.06 2.67 25.33
N GLY A 329 32.23 1.42 24.90
CA GLY A 329 32.31 1.05 23.49
C GLY A 329 30.99 1.13 22.74
N PRO A 330 31.01 0.99 21.41
CA PRO A 330 29.81 1.08 20.57
C PRO A 330 28.80 -0.03 20.85
N LEU A 331 29.25 -1.27 21.13
CA LEU A 331 28.35 -2.38 21.42
C LEU A 331 27.68 -2.22 22.79
N GLU A 332 28.44 -1.76 23.78
CA GLU A 332 27.93 -1.42 25.11
C GLU A 332 26.90 -0.28 25.02
N SER A 333 27.18 0.76 24.24
CA SER A 333 26.24 1.87 24.03
C SER A 333 24.93 1.42 23.34
N ILE A 334 25.02 0.50 22.37
CA ILE A 334 23.83 -0.10 21.74
C ILE A 334 23.05 -0.92 22.77
N LEU A 335 23.72 -1.75 23.56
CA LEU A 335 23.08 -2.58 24.58
C LEU A 335 22.37 -1.71 25.64
N GLU A 336 23.04 -0.68 26.17
CA GLU A 336 22.43 0.30 27.09
C GLU A 336 21.19 0.97 26.48
N SER A 337 21.24 1.30 25.19
CA SER A 337 20.10 1.91 24.48
C SER A 337 18.93 0.94 24.33
N LEU A 338 19.19 -0.32 24.03
CA LEU A 338 18.16 -1.36 23.96
C LEU A 338 17.55 -1.63 25.34
N GLU A 339 18.33 -1.54 26.43
CA GLU A 339 17.84 -1.69 27.80
C GLU A 339 16.91 -0.53 28.19
N ILE A 340 17.28 0.69 27.84
CA ILE A 340 16.43 1.89 28.03
C ILE A 340 15.10 1.74 27.28
N LEU A 341 15.13 1.10 26.10
CA LEU A 341 13.93 0.80 25.31
C LEU A 341 13.15 -0.42 25.83
N GLY A 342 13.72 -1.20 26.76
CA GLY A 342 13.09 -2.38 27.34
C GLY A 342 13.07 -3.61 26.41
N VAL A 343 14.02 -3.72 25.48
CA VAL A 343 14.06 -4.77 24.43
C VAL A 343 15.39 -5.50 24.29
N ALA A 344 16.26 -5.35 25.29
CA ALA A 344 17.60 -5.93 25.29
C ALA A 344 17.69 -7.34 25.87
#